data_AF-A0A7S1XJF4-F1
#
_entry.id   AF-A0A7S1XJF4-F1
#
_cell.length_a   1.000
_cell.length_b   1.000
_cell.length_c   1.000
_cell.angle_alpha   90.00
_cell.angle_beta   90.00
_cell.angle_gamma   90.00
#
_symmetry.space_group_name_H-M   'P 1'
#
loop_
_entity.id
_entity.type
_entity.pdbx_description
1 polymer ?
#
loop_
_entity_poly.entity_id
_entity_poly.type
_entity_poly.pdbx_seq_one_letter_code
_entity_poly.pdbx_strand_id
1 'polypeptide(L)'
;RALNIMRHMHKQGKSTPVLLVGASGTAKTSTATMFFDTLDSSKMVVKKVNFSSATSPFMCQSNIEVELDKRGGKSFGPPGGKKMTVFIDDLSMPEMNAWGDQPTLEMVRLIVEFHG
;
A
#
# COMPACT_ATOMS: atom_id res chain seq x y z
N ARG A 1 20.88 0.91 -5.96
CA ARG A 1 20.60 2.32 -5.57
C ARG A 1 19.18 2.49 -5.00
N ALA A 2 18.12 2.17 -5.75
CA ALA A 2 16.73 2.30 -5.28
C ALA A 2 16.40 1.51 -3.99
N LEU A 3 16.86 0.25 -3.89
CA LEU A 3 16.68 -0.58 -2.68
C LEU A 3 17.23 0.08 -1.40
N ASN A 4 18.36 0.80 -1.49
CA ASN A 4 18.96 1.47 -0.33
C ASN A 4 18.13 2.67 0.11
N ILE A 5 17.55 3.41 -0.83
CA ILE A 5 16.65 4.53 -0.54
C ILE A 5 15.37 4.01 0.13
N MET A 6 14.73 2.99 -0.44
CA MET A 6 13.53 2.38 0.16
C MET A 6 13.81 1.85 1.57
N ARG A 7 14.94 1.16 1.77
CA ARG A 7 15.34 0.69 3.09
C ARG A 7 15.57 1.84 4.08
N HIS A 8 16.17 2.94 3.63
CA HIS A 8 16.39 4.10 4.49
C HIS A 8 15.07 4.76 4.88
N MET A 9 14.16 4.97 3.92
CA MET A 9 12.84 5.56 4.16
C MET A 9 11.98 4.68 5.07
N HIS A 10 12.01 3.36 4.87
CA HIS A 10 11.28 2.40 5.70
C HIS A 10 11.80 2.29 7.14
N LYS A 11 13.11 2.55 7.35
CA LYS A 11 13.73 2.56 8.68
C LYS A 11 13.45 3.81 9.50
N GLN A 12 13.11 4.93 8.86
CA GLN A 12 12.77 6.14 9.61
C GLN A 12 11.50 5.83 10.42
N GLY A 13 11.54 6.01 11.74
CA GLY A 13 10.49 5.52 12.66
C GLY A 13 9.09 6.12 12.49
N LYS A 14 8.88 6.98 11.47
CA LYS A 14 7.57 7.45 11.01
C LYS A 14 7.23 6.69 9.74
N SER A 15 6.02 6.16 9.64
CA SER A 15 5.52 5.49 8.42
C SER A 15 5.50 6.50 7.26
N THR A 16 6.62 6.66 6.55
CA THR A 16 6.77 7.59 5.45
C THR A 16 6.25 6.93 4.18
N PRO A 17 5.14 7.42 3.59
CA PRO A 17 4.66 6.91 2.32
C PRO A 17 5.69 7.20 1.22
N VAL A 18 5.88 6.26 0.30
CA VAL A 18 6.81 6.39 -0.83
C VAL A 18 6.08 6.11 -2.13
N LEU A 19 6.26 6.98 -3.12
CA LEU A 19 5.74 6.82 -4.47
C LEU A 19 6.89 6.54 -5.45
N LEU A 20 6.75 5.47 -6.24
CA LEU A 20 7.68 5.14 -7.32
C LEU A 20 7.09 5.60 -8.65
N VAL A 21 7.73 6.56 -9.31
CA VAL A 21 7.26 7.13 -10.59
C VAL A 21 8.22 6.73 -11.72
N GLY A 22 7.66 6.42 -12.90
CA GLY A 22 8.39 6.07 -14.11
C GLY A 22 7.49 5.41 -15.15
N ALA A 23 7.93 5.36 -16.40
CA ALA A 23 7.17 4.75 -17.50
C ALA A 23 6.83 3.26 -17.25
N SER A 24 5.87 2.72 -18.00
CA SER A 24 5.63 1.27 -17.96
C SER A 24 6.89 0.49 -18.35
N GLY A 25 7.10 -0.68 -17.75
CA GLY A 25 8.29 -1.51 -18.01
C GLY A 25 9.59 -1.05 -17.33
N THR A 26 9.61 0.03 -16.53
CA THR A 26 10.83 0.52 -15.85
C THR A 26 11.16 -0.19 -14.53
N ALA A 27 10.76 -1.46 -14.38
CA ALA A 27 11.07 -2.33 -13.24
C ALA A 27 10.63 -1.82 -11.85
N LYS A 28 9.60 -0.95 -11.77
CA LYS A 28 9.07 -0.42 -10.50
C LYS A 28 8.57 -1.54 -9.58
N THR A 29 7.66 -2.38 -10.07
CA THR A 29 7.07 -3.51 -9.34
C THR A 29 8.11 -4.55 -8.92
N SER A 30 9.04 -4.89 -9.83
CA SER A 30 10.14 -5.81 -9.53
C SER A 30 11.06 -5.26 -8.44
N THR A 31 11.36 -3.96 -8.49
CA THR A 31 12.20 -3.29 -7.49
C THR A 31 11.52 -3.27 -6.11
N ALA A 32 10.23 -2.96 -6.05
CA ALA A 32 9.45 -3.02 -4.81
C ALA A 32 9.41 -4.45 -4.24
N THR A 33 9.15 -5.45 -5.09
CA THR A 33 9.14 -6.86 -4.68
C THR A 33 10.49 -7.31 -4.13
N MET A 34 11.60 -7.01 -4.82
CA MET A 34 12.94 -7.31 -4.31
C MET A 34 13.22 -6.66 -2.94
N PHE A 35 12.63 -5.51 -2.64
CA PHE A 35 12.73 -4.90 -1.31
C PHE A 35 11.89 -5.65 -0.27
N PHE A 36 10.65 -6.01 -0.61
CA PHE A 36 9.77 -6.76 0.30
C PHE A 36 10.35 -8.11 0.70
N ASP A 37 11.06 -8.78 -0.21
CA ASP A 37 11.75 -10.06 0.07
C ASP A 37 12.88 -9.91 1.11
N THR A 38 13.32 -8.68 1.41
CA THR A 38 14.30 -8.40 2.47
C THR A 38 13.67 -8.13 3.83
N LEU A 39 12.35 -8.08 3.94
CA LEU A 39 11.64 -7.80 5.18
C LEU A 39 11.45 -9.08 6.02
N ASP A 40 11.61 -8.93 7.33
CA ASP A 40 11.41 -10.03 8.29
C ASP A 40 9.91 -10.35 8.45
N SER A 41 9.48 -11.47 7.87
CA SER A 41 8.08 -11.93 7.87
C SER A 41 7.53 -12.25 9.27
N SER A 42 8.39 -12.43 10.27
CA SER A 42 7.96 -12.58 11.66
C SER A 42 7.48 -11.26 12.28
N LYS A 43 7.91 -10.12 11.71
CA LYS A 43 7.61 -8.76 12.23
C LYS A 43 6.75 -7.93 11.30
N MET A 44 6.74 -8.24 10.01
CA MET A 44 6.08 -7.44 8.98
C MET A 44 5.21 -8.31 8.06
N VAL A 45 3.99 -7.84 7.81
CA VAL A 45 3.11 -8.32 6.73
C VAL A 45 3.26 -7.41 5.52
N VAL A 46 3.33 -7.97 4.32
CA VAL A 46 3.35 -7.19 3.07
C VAL A 46 2.08 -7.48 2.30
N LYS A 47 1.21 -6.47 2.16
CA LYS A 47 -0.02 -6.57 1.36
C LYS A 47 0.18 -5.90 0.02
N LYS A 48 0.10 -6.67 -1.06
CA LYS A 48 0.12 -6.16 -2.44
C LYS A 48 -1.32 -5.98 -2.93
N VAL A 49 -1.62 -4.81 -3.49
CA VAL A 49 -2.91 -4.45 -4.08
C VAL A 49 -2.63 -3.93 -5.48
N ASN A 50 -3.21 -4.53 -6.51
CA ASN A 50 -3.03 -4.08 -7.89
C ASN A 50 -4.34 -3.44 -8.35
N PHE A 51 -4.28 -2.16 -8.71
CA PHE A 51 -5.45 -1.47 -9.22
C PHE A 51 -5.70 -1.77 -10.70
N SER A 52 -6.96 -1.68 -11.07
CA SER A 52 -7.48 -1.81 -12.42
C SER A 52 -8.66 -0.84 -12.58
N SER A 53 -9.15 -0.68 -13.80
CA SER A 53 -10.34 0.12 -14.07
C SER A 53 -11.57 -0.35 -13.27
N ALA A 54 -11.68 -1.65 -13.00
CA ALA A 54 -12.79 -2.22 -12.24
C ALA A 54 -12.61 -2.14 -10.71
N THR A 55 -11.50 -1.60 -10.21
CA THR A 55 -11.24 -1.54 -8.77
C THR A 55 -12.05 -0.42 -8.13
N SER A 56 -13.05 -0.77 -7.34
CA SER A 56 -13.87 0.18 -6.58
C SER A 56 -13.24 0.56 -5.23
N PRO A 57 -13.68 1.67 -4.60
CA PRO A 57 -13.21 2.05 -3.26
C PRO A 57 -13.44 0.94 -2.22
N PHE A 58 -14.61 0.30 -2.26
CA PHE A 58 -14.94 -0.81 -1.36
C PHE A 58 -14.00 -2.01 -1.57
N MET A 59 -13.69 -2.36 -2.82
CA MET A 59 -12.75 -3.44 -3.10
C MET A 59 -11.34 -3.14 -2.58
N CYS A 60 -10.88 -1.88 -2.67
CA CYS A 60 -9.60 -1.46 -2.09
C CYS A 60 -9.61 -1.67 -0.56
N GLN A 61 -10.65 -1.18 0.11
CA GLN A 61 -10.80 -1.32 1.56
C GLN A 61 -10.84 -2.79 1.99
N SER A 62 -11.74 -3.59 1.42
CA SER A 62 -11.89 -5.00 1.76
C SER A 62 -10.60 -5.80 1.49
N ASN A 63 -9.86 -5.48 0.42
CA ASN A 63 -8.58 -6.14 0.15
C ASN A 63 -7.56 -5.88 1.24
N ILE A 64 -7.50 -4.69 1.82
CA ILE A 64 -6.54 -4.37 2.88
C ILE A 64 -7.01 -4.96 4.21
N GLU A 65 -8.30 -4.85 4.52
CA GLU A 65 -8.90 -5.31 5.78
C GLU A 65 -8.81 -6.83 5.97
N VAL A 66 -8.71 -7.62 4.90
CA VAL A 66 -8.57 -9.09 5.02
C VAL A 66 -7.29 -9.52 5.76
N GLU A 67 -6.27 -8.66 5.83
CA GLU A 67 -5.02 -8.90 6.57
C GLU A 67 -5.04 -8.29 7.99
N LEU A 68 -6.18 -7.72 8.41
CA LEU A 68 -6.31 -7.00 9.67
C LEU A 68 -7.24 -7.71 10.64
N ASP A 69 -6.75 -7.89 11.87
CA ASP A 69 -7.58 -8.27 13.00
C ASP A 69 -8.18 -7.04 13.67
N LYS A 70 -9.45 -7.15 14.05
CA LYS A 70 -10.09 -6.13 14.89
C LYS A 70 -9.47 -6.15 16.28
N ARG A 71 -8.88 -5.02 16.68
CA ARG A 71 -8.44 -4.72 18.04
C ARG A 71 -9.53 -3.85 18.66
N GLY A 72 -9.91 -4.07 19.92
CA GLY A 72 -11.17 -3.54 20.50
C GLY A 72 -11.56 -2.09 20.11
N GLY A 73 -12.86 -1.83 20.00
CA GLY A 73 -13.39 -0.56 19.48
C GLY A 73 -13.32 -0.47 17.95
N LYS A 74 -12.75 0.62 17.42
CA LYS A 74 -12.54 0.89 15.99
C LYS A 74 -11.09 0.66 15.53
N SER A 75 -10.29 -0.05 16.32
CA SER A 75 -8.88 -0.28 16.00
C SER A 75 -8.73 -1.55 15.15
N PHE A 76 -7.86 -1.50 14.15
CA PHE A 76 -7.52 -2.65 13.32
C PHE A 76 -6.01 -2.74 13.24
N GLY A 77 -5.49 -3.95 13.16
CA GLY A 77 -4.06 -4.13 12.97
C GLY A 77 -3.70 -5.54 12.54
N PRO A 78 -2.52 -5.73 11.97
CA PRO A 78 -2.10 -7.04 11.47
C PRO A 78 -2.06 -8.07 12.60
N PRO A 79 -2.25 -9.36 12.30
CA PRO A 79 -2.25 -10.43 13.30
C PRO A 79 -0.93 -10.50 14.06
N GLY A 80 -1.00 -10.94 15.32
CA GLY A 80 0.17 -11.21 16.15
C GLY A 80 1.02 -9.98 16.49
N GLY A 81 0.44 -8.77 16.46
CA GLY A 81 1.16 -7.54 16.80
C GLY A 81 2.18 -7.09 15.75
N LYS A 82 2.19 -7.71 14.56
CA LYS A 82 3.06 -7.33 13.45
C LYS A 82 2.72 -5.94 12.91
N LYS A 83 3.66 -5.34 12.19
CA LYS A 83 3.42 -4.17 11.33
C LYS A 83 3.01 -4.63 9.93
N MET A 84 2.40 -3.75 9.14
CA MET A 84 2.06 -4.02 7.75
C MET A 84 2.60 -2.94 6.83
N THR A 85 3.13 -3.36 5.69
CA THR A 85 3.46 -2.51 4.54
C THR A 85 2.44 -2.80 3.44
N VAL A 86 1.72 -1.78 2.97
CA VAL A 86 0.82 -1.88 1.83
C VAL A 86 1.55 -1.38 0.59
N PHE A 87 1.55 -2.17 -0.47
CA PHE A 87 2.05 -1.80 -1.79
C PHE A 87 0.89 -1.74 -2.76
N ILE A 88 0.67 -0.58 -3.36
CA ILE A 88 -0.37 -0.36 -4.35
C ILE A 88 0.30 -0.18 -5.71
N ASP A 89 0.02 -1.09 -6.63
CA ASP A 89 0.48 -0.99 -8.02
C ASP A 89 -0.59 -0.35 -8.91
N ASP A 90 -0.15 0.25 -10.01
CA ASP A 90 -1.02 0.85 -11.04
C ASP A 90 -2.03 1.90 -10.51
N LEU A 91 -1.56 2.83 -9.67
CA LEU A 91 -2.37 3.92 -9.10
C LEU A 91 -3.15 4.77 -10.13
N SER A 92 -2.68 4.84 -11.38
CA SER A 92 -3.36 5.61 -12.43
C SER A 92 -4.54 4.88 -13.10
N MET A 93 -4.72 3.58 -12.84
CA MET A 93 -5.72 2.76 -13.54
C MET A 93 -7.17 2.83 -13.05
N PRO A 94 -7.51 3.19 -11.80
CA PRO A 94 -8.92 3.28 -11.38
C PRO A 94 -9.77 4.18 -12.28
N GLU A 95 -11.02 3.80 -12.49
CA GLU A 95 -11.95 4.56 -13.34
C GLU A 95 -12.17 5.99 -12.83
N MET A 96 -12.21 6.94 -13.77
CA MET A 96 -12.60 8.32 -13.49
C MET A 96 -14.12 8.46 -13.60
N ASN A 97 -14.74 9.14 -12.65
CA ASN A 97 -16.16 9.46 -12.71
C ASN A 97 -16.44 10.57 -13.75
N ALA A 98 -17.72 10.90 -13.96
CA ALA A 98 -18.14 11.93 -14.92
C ALA A 98 -17.60 13.34 -14.64
N TRP A 99 -17.12 13.59 -13.41
CA TRP A 99 -16.56 14.87 -12.98
C TRP A 99 -15.02 14.89 -13.00
N GLY A 100 -14.38 13.79 -13.41
CA GLY A 100 -12.93 13.66 -13.49
C GLY A 100 -12.26 13.23 -12.19
N ASP A 101 -13.01 12.83 -11.17
CA ASP A 101 -12.43 12.31 -9.92
C ASP A 101 -12.12 10.82 -10.04
N GLN A 102 -11.17 10.33 -9.24
CA GLN A 102 -10.90 8.91 -9.04
C GLN A 102 -11.26 8.49 -7.61
N PRO A 103 -12.53 8.11 -7.32
CA PRO A 103 -12.97 7.79 -5.96
C PRO A 103 -12.14 6.71 -5.27
N THR A 104 -11.56 5.77 -6.02
CA THR A 104 -10.71 4.71 -5.47
C THR A 104 -9.42 5.28 -4.87
N LEU A 105 -8.88 6.38 -5.41
CA LEU A 105 -7.67 7.02 -4.87
C LEU A 105 -7.93 7.77 -3.56
N GLU A 106 -9.18 8.13 -3.25
CA GLU A 106 -9.51 8.69 -1.93
C GLU A 106 -9.22 7.70 -0.82
N MET A 107 -9.38 6.38 -1.05
CA MET A 107 -9.00 5.38 -0.06
C MET A 107 -7.48 5.41 0.22
N VAL A 108 -6.67 5.60 -0.82
CA VAL A 108 -5.21 5.73 -0.65
C VAL A 108 -4.85 6.99 0.11
N ARG A 109 -5.51 8.12 -0.20
CA ARG A 109 -5.34 9.39 0.51
C ARG A 109 -5.66 9.25 1.99
N LEU A 110 -6.79 8.63 2.34
CA LEU A 110 -7.22 8.41 3.71
C LEU A 110 -6.21 7.54 4.49
N ILE A 111 -5.71 6.45 3.90
CA ILE A 111 -4.70 5.59 4.53
C ILE A 111 -3.42 6.37 4.85
N VAL A 112 -2.98 7.24 3.93
CA VAL A 112 -1.79 8.06 4.11
C VAL A 112 -2.01 9.13 5.19
N GLU A 113 -3.16 9.81 5.17
CA GLU A 113 -3.49 10.90 6.08
C GLU A 113 -3.70 10.43 7.53
N PHE A 114 -4.41 9.33 7.71
CA PHE A 114 -4.75 8.81 9.04
C PHE A 114 -3.76 7.77 9.55
N HIS A 115 -2.74 7.41 8.76
CA HIS A 115 -1.73 6.40 9.09
C HIS A 115 -2.31 4.99 9.37
N GLY A 116 -3.44 4.67 8.74
CA GLY A 116 -4.23 3.47 9.01
C GLY A 116 -5.44 3.80 9.88
#